data_AF-A0A2V9SPR4-F1
#
_entry.id   AF-A0A2V9SPR4-F1
#
_cell.length_a   1.000
_cell.length_b   1.000
_cell.length_c   1.000
_cell.angle_alpha   90.00
_cell.angle_beta   90.00
_cell.angle_gamma   90.00
#
_symmetry.space_group_name_H-M   'P 1'
#
loop_
_entity.id
_entity.type
_entity.pdbx_description
1 polymer ?
#
loop_
_entity_poly.entity_id
_entity_poly.type
_entity_poly.pdbx_seq_one_letter_code
_entity_poly.pdbx_strand_id
1 'polypeptide(L)'
;MDPVLASAIFVFGLAFGSFLNVCIYRLPRHLSVVRPGSACPECETPIRFYDNIPVLSWLVLRGRCRNCKSCISPRYLMVELLTGALFVACYAHFGLTLATLKYCVFGFLLLGLIFTDAETHLLPDKMTLPGLLVGLLFSLIVPVNDLASQLLPGLISLPVSSDIYSHLLSFIDSFLGAAVGASFIYGAGAIYLRARGVEGMGFGDVKLMAMIGAFLGMKLTIFTLFTASIAGSLFGLWTVFAVWIKRARRRMARQHESAREALRRAWESATVALRRHQMPFGVFLGSMAMVAFFFGNRFLRWYWGLL
;
A
#
# COMPACT_ATOMS: atom_id res chain seq x y z
N MET A 1 7.14 -8.62 -25.09
CA MET A 1 8.16 -8.03 -24.20
C MET A 1 9.49 -8.66 -24.53
N ASP A 2 10.56 -7.89 -24.57
CA ASP A 2 11.91 -8.46 -24.69
C ASP A 2 12.27 -9.20 -23.37
N PRO A 3 12.53 -10.52 -23.41
CA PRO A 3 12.83 -11.30 -22.21
C PRO A 3 14.13 -10.86 -21.52
N VAL A 4 15.09 -10.32 -22.27
CA VAL A 4 16.36 -9.85 -21.71
C VAL A 4 16.13 -8.60 -20.88
N LEU A 5 15.47 -7.59 -21.46
CA LEU A 5 15.12 -6.37 -20.75
C LEU A 5 14.18 -6.63 -19.55
N ALA A 6 13.20 -7.52 -19.69
CA ALA A 6 12.31 -7.88 -18.58
C ALA A 6 13.10 -8.52 -17.42
N SER A 7 14.09 -9.36 -17.72
CA SER A 7 14.97 -9.98 -16.73
C SER A 7 15.87 -8.95 -16.05
N ALA A 8 16.41 -7.99 -16.80
CA ALA A 8 17.19 -6.87 -16.25
C ALA A 8 16.36 -6.00 -15.30
N ILE A 9 15.11 -5.67 -15.68
CA ILE A 9 14.16 -4.93 -14.85
C ILE A 9 13.79 -5.71 -13.58
N PHE A 10 13.61 -7.03 -13.69
CA PHE A 10 13.33 -7.88 -12.55
C PHE A 10 14.49 -7.84 -11.53
N VAL A 11 15.73 -8.07 -11.99
CA VAL A 11 16.93 -8.04 -11.14
C VAL A 11 17.11 -6.67 -10.48
N PHE A 12 16.88 -5.59 -11.23
CA PHE A 12 16.89 -4.23 -10.70
C PHE A 12 15.81 -4.03 -9.62
N GLY A 13 14.60 -4.54 -9.86
CA GLY A 13 13.52 -4.52 -8.88
C GLY A 13 13.83 -5.35 -7.63
N LEU A 14 14.54 -6.48 -7.74
CA LEU A 14 15.01 -7.24 -6.57
C LEU A 14 15.99 -6.41 -5.70
N ALA A 15 16.90 -5.68 -6.33
CA ALA A 15 17.84 -4.79 -5.62
C ALA A 15 17.09 -3.66 -4.88
N PHE A 16 16.09 -3.05 -5.52
CA PHE A 16 15.21 -2.08 -4.87
C PHE A 16 14.40 -2.72 -3.74
N GLY A 17 13.90 -3.95 -3.92
CA GLY A 17 13.19 -4.67 -2.86
C GLY A 17 14.07 -4.97 -1.65
N SER A 18 15.36 -5.26 -1.85
CA SER A 18 16.32 -5.43 -0.77
C SER A 18 16.55 -4.12 0.00
N PHE A 19 16.65 -3.00 -0.71
CA PHE A 19 16.68 -1.67 -0.09
C PHE A 19 15.37 -1.35 0.65
N LEU A 20 14.22 -1.75 0.11
CA LEU A 20 12.91 -1.56 0.74
C LEU A 20 12.81 -2.27 2.08
N ASN A 21 13.39 -3.48 2.21
CA ASN A 21 13.48 -4.18 3.50
C ASN A 21 14.23 -3.36 4.56
N VAL A 22 15.28 -2.63 4.17
CA VAL A 22 16.00 -1.71 5.08
C VAL A 22 15.09 -0.58 5.51
N CYS A 23 14.35 0.04 4.57
CA CYS A 23 13.38 1.09 4.86
C CYS A 23 12.28 0.63 5.83
N ILE A 24 11.65 -0.52 5.56
CA ILE A 24 10.57 -1.10 6.39
C ILE A 24 11.05 -1.33 7.82
N TYR A 25 12.28 -1.84 7.99
CA TYR A 25 12.82 -2.10 9.32
C TYR A 25 13.22 -0.82 10.07
N ARG A 26 13.93 0.11 9.40
CA ARG A 26 14.61 1.24 10.03
C ARG A 26 13.75 2.49 10.21
N LEU A 27 12.87 2.81 9.25
CA LEU A 27 12.13 4.07 9.26
C LEU A 27 11.15 4.20 10.44
N PRO A 28 10.37 3.16 10.82
CA PRO A 28 9.50 3.23 12.00
C PRO A 28 10.27 3.38 13.31
N ARG A 29 11.54 2.94 13.32
CA ARG A 29 12.45 3.00 14.48
C ARG A 29 13.30 4.28 14.49
N HIS A 30 13.04 5.20 13.57
CA HIS A 30 13.81 6.44 13.39
C HIS A 30 15.32 6.22 13.16
N LEU A 31 15.73 5.04 12.70
CA LEU A 31 17.12 4.72 12.40
C LEU A 31 17.53 5.28 11.03
N SER A 32 18.83 5.53 10.85
CA SER A 32 19.38 5.98 9.58
C SER A 32 19.37 4.86 8.54
N VAL A 33 18.93 5.18 7.32
CA VAL A 33 18.89 4.23 6.19
C VAL A 33 20.26 4.12 5.50
N VAL A 34 21.13 5.12 5.67
CA VAL A 34 22.41 5.20 4.94
C VAL A 34 23.57 4.56 5.72
N ARG A 35 23.65 4.79 7.04
CA ARG A 35 24.73 4.26 7.90
C ARG A 35 24.18 3.89 9.28
N PRO A 36 24.65 2.79 9.92
CA PRO A 36 25.63 1.81 9.43
C PRO A 36 25.03 0.84 8.38
N GLY A 37 25.87 -0.01 7.78
CA GLY A 37 25.43 -1.05 6.83
C GLY A 37 24.46 -2.07 7.45
N SER A 38 23.91 -2.97 6.63
CA SER A 38 23.03 -4.04 7.12
C SER A 38 23.77 -5.00 8.06
N ALA A 39 23.16 -5.35 9.17
CA ALA A 39 23.71 -6.26 10.17
C ALA A 39 22.63 -7.25 10.63
N CYS A 40 23.04 -8.40 11.14
CA CYS A 40 22.11 -9.34 11.77
C CYS A 40 21.54 -8.72 13.05
N PRO A 41 20.21 -8.75 13.28
CA PRO A 41 19.62 -8.16 14.49
C PRO A 41 19.94 -8.94 15.77
N GLU A 42 20.38 -10.20 15.66
CA GLU A 42 20.64 -11.07 16.82
C GLU A 42 22.12 -11.04 17.25
N CYS A 43 23.04 -11.17 16.30
CA CYS A 43 24.47 -11.23 16.58
C CYS A 43 25.24 -9.98 16.18
N GLU A 44 24.55 -8.95 15.68
CA GLU A 44 25.06 -7.63 15.27
C GLU A 44 26.21 -7.68 14.24
N THR A 45 26.50 -8.85 13.69
CA THR A 45 27.56 -9.05 12.72
C THR A 45 27.16 -8.37 11.41
N PRO A 46 28.04 -7.54 10.81
CA PRO A 46 27.77 -6.90 9.54
C PRO A 46 27.58 -7.95 8.44
N ILE A 47 26.57 -7.76 7.59
CA ILE A 47 26.27 -8.65 6.49
C ILE A 47 27.29 -8.41 5.38
N ARG A 48 27.97 -9.47 4.95
CA ARG A 48 28.94 -9.42 3.85
C ARG A 48 28.21 -9.15 2.53
N PHE A 49 28.85 -8.51 1.57
CA PHE A 49 28.19 -8.09 0.32
C PHE A 49 27.54 -9.26 -0.45
N TYR A 50 28.15 -10.45 -0.47
CA TYR A 50 27.60 -11.64 -1.13
C TYR A 50 26.47 -12.34 -0.35
N ASP A 51 26.33 -12.03 0.94
CA ASP A 51 25.18 -12.44 1.76
C ASP A 51 24.03 -11.42 1.68
N ASN A 52 24.22 -10.36 0.89
CA ASN A 52 23.23 -9.31 0.63
C ASN A 52 22.72 -9.33 -0.83
N ILE A 53 22.90 -10.45 -1.55
CA ILE A 53 22.37 -10.62 -2.90
C ILE A 53 20.89 -11.00 -2.77
N PRO A 54 19.96 -10.16 -3.28
CA PRO A 54 18.53 -10.37 -3.12
C PRO A 54 18.11 -11.76 -3.60
N VAL A 55 17.18 -12.40 -2.87
CA VAL A 55 16.62 -13.74 -3.11
C VAL A 55 17.66 -14.88 -2.96
N LEU A 56 18.77 -14.79 -3.68
CA LEU A 56 19.82 -15.82 -3.73
C LEU A 56 20.46 -16.05 -2.37
N SER A 57 20.83 -14.99 -1.64
CA SER A 57 21.45 -15.16 -0.32
C SER A 57 20.48 -15.82 0.66
N TRP A 58 19.18 -15.48 0.62
CA TRP A 58 18.19 -16.12 1.49
C TRP A 58 18.02 -17.61 1.15
N LEU A 59 17.96 -17.98 -0.12
CA LEU A 59 17.83 -19.37 -0.58
C LEU A 59 19.07 -20.21 -0.22
N VAL A 60 20.27 -19.70 -0.49
CA VAL A 60 21.55 -20.38 -0.20
C VAL A 60 21.74 -20.57 1.31
N LEU A 61 21.41 -19.56 2.10
CA LEU A 61 21.49 -19.63 3.56
C LEU A 61 20.29 -20.34 4.20
N ARG A 62 19.31 -20.79 3.40
CA ARG A 62 18.06 -21.44 3.83
C ARG A 62 17.31 -20.61 4.90
N GLY A 63 17.27 -19.30 4.71
CA GLY A 63 16.63 -18.35 5.62
C GLY A 63 17.26 -18.29 7.01
N ARG A 64 18.57 -18.51 7.14
CA ARG A 64 19.29 -18.43 8.42
C ARG A 64 20.50 -17.52 8.35
N CYS A 65 20.84 -16.85 9.44
CA CYS A 65 22.08 -16.09 9.53
C CYS A 65 23.30 -17.03 9.37
N ARG A 66 24.34 -16.59 8.64
CA ARG A 66 25.56 -17.39 8.43
C ARG A 66 26.28 -17.72 9.75
N ASN A 67 26.39 -16.72 10.64
CA ASN A 67 27.13 -16.80 11.89
C ASN A 67 26.30 -17.42 13.03
N CYS A 68 25.20 -16.79 13.43
CA CYS A 68 24.42 -17.24 14.59
C CYS A 68 23.28 -18.22 14.28
N LYS A 69 23.04 -18.55 13.00
CA LYS A 69 21.97 -19.46 12.55
C LYS A 69 20.54 -19.06 12.92
N SER A 70 20.32 -17.85 13.44
CA SER A 70 18.98 -17.32 13.71
C SER A 70 18.15 -17.26 12.42
N CYS A 71 16.84 -17.47 12.54
CA CYS A 71 15.93 -17.48 11.41
C CYS A 71 15.70 -16.06 10.87
N ILE A 72 15.84 -15.90 9.55
CA ILE A 72 15.53 -14.67 8.82
C ILE A 72 14.08 -14.78 8.32
N SER A 73 13.26 -13.78 8.66
CA SER A 73 11.84 -13.76 8.29
C SER A 73 11.64 -13.95 6.77
N PRO A 74 10.70 -14.81 6.32
CA PRO A 74 10.34 -14.94 4.90
C PRO A 74 9.87 -13.64 4.24
N ARG A 75 9.48 -12.64 5.05
CA ARG A 75 9.16 -11.30 4.57
C ARG A 75 10.24 -10.73 3.66
N TYR A 76 11.52 -10.91 4.01
CA TYR A 76 12.62 -10.33 3.22
C TYR A 76 12.57 -10.82 1.78
N LEU A 77 12.43 -12.15 1.62
CA LEU A 77 12.25 -12.80 0.33
C LEU A 77 10.98 -12.32 -0.39
N MET A 78 9.86 -12.20 0.33
CA MET A 78 8.59 -11.76 -0.26
C MET A 78 8.67 -10.33 -0.78
N VAL A 79 9.23 -9.39 -0.03
CA VAL A 79 9.36 -7.98 -0.44
C VAL A 79 10.26 -7.86 -1.67
N GLU A 80 11.37 -8.60 -1.72
CA GLU A 80 12.27 -8.62 -2.87
C GLU A 80 11.55 -9.13 -4.12
N LEU A 81 10.92 -10.31 -4.05
CA LEU A 81 10.20 -10.91 -5.17
C LEU A 81 9.01 -10.07 -5.63
N LEU A 82 8.23 -9.51 -4.69
CA LEU A 82 7.09 -8.65 -5.01
C LEU A 82 7.54 -7.36 -5.69
N THR A 83 8.66 -6.77 -5.26
CA THR A 83 9.19 -5.55 -5.91
C THR A 83 9.70 -5.85 -7.31
N GLY A 84 10.45 -6.95 -7.49
CA GLY A 84 10.87 -7.43 -8.81
C GLY A 84 9.69 -7.69 -9.74
N ALA A 85 8.69 -8.43 -9.28
CA ALA A 85 7.49 -8.74 -10.03
C ALA A 85 6.68 -7.49 -10.39
N LEU A 86 6.58 -6.54 -9.45
CA LEU A 86 5.90 -5.27 -9.66
C LEU A 86 6.56 -4.43 -10.75
N PHE A 87 7.90 -4.36 -10.77
CA PHE A 87 8.62 -3.60 -11.79
C PHE A 87 8.42 -4.21 -13.18
N VAL A 88 8.46 -5.55 -13.29
CA VAL A 88 8.15 -6.25 -14.54
C VAL A 88 6.69 -6.04 -14.95
N ALA A 89 5.74 -6.06 -14.00
CA ALA A 89 4.33 -5.80 -14.28
C ALA A 89 4.11 -4.36 -14.79
N CYS A 90 4.78 -3.37 -14.21
CA CYS A 90 4.76 -2.00 -14.72
C CYS A 90 5.34 -1.92 -16.14
N TYR A 91 6.48 -2.56 -16.40
CA TYR A 91 7.07 -2.62 -17.73
C TYR A 91 6.16 -3.32 -18.75
N ALA A 92 5.50 -4.42 -18.36
CA ALA A 92 4.57 -5.15 -19.20
C ALA A 92 3.35 -4.32 -19.58
N HIS A 93 2.87 -3.46 -18.67
CA HIS A 93 1.66 -2.68 -18.86
C HIS A 93 1.92 -1.34 -19.59
N PHE A 94 2.99 -0.64 -19.21
CA PHE A 94 3.28 0.72 -19.68
C PHE A 94 4.45 0.81 -20.67
N GLY A 95 5.15 -0.30 -20.93
CA GLY A 95 6.32 -0.33 -21.82
C GLY A 95 7.56 0.33 -21.20
N LEU A 96 8.50 0.78 -22.02
CA LEU A 96 9.66 1.55 -21.57
C LEU A 96 9.34 3.05 -21.68
N THR A 97 8.53 3.56 -20.77
CA THR A 97 8.06 4.96 -20.77
C THR A 97 8.29 5.62 -19.40
N LEU A 98 8.17 6.95 -19.34
CA LEU A 98 8.21 7.68 -18.06
C LEU A 98 7.05 7.29 -17.13
N ALA A 99 5.92 6.83 -17.68
CA ALA A 99 4.82 6.29 -16.89
C ALA A 99 5.25 5.03 -16.11
N THR A 100 6.06 4.16 -16.73
CA THR A 100 6.64 3.00 -16.06
C THR A 100 7.47 3.40 -14.86
N LEU A 101 8.32 4.42 -15.01
CA LEU A 101 9.12 4.94 -13.88
C LEU A 101 8.21 5.48 -12.77
N LYS A 102 7.20 6.29 -13.12
CA LYS A 102 6.21 6.82 -12.17
C LYS A 102 5.54 5.70 -11.37
N TYR A 103 5.04 4.65 -12.03
CA TYR A 103 4.34 3.56 -11.35
C TYR A 103 5.27 2.58 -10.63
N CYS A 104 6.51 2.40 -11.07
CA CYS A 104 7.54 1.68 -10.30
C CYS A 104 7.86 2.41 -8.99
N VAL A 105 8.04 3.73 -9.03
CA VAL A 105 8.26 4.54 -7.81
C VAL A 105 7.04 4.49 -6.90
N PHE A 106 5.84 4.69 -7.45
CA PHE A 106 4.60 4.61 -6.68
C PHE A 106 4.42 3.23 -6.03
N GLY A 107 4.61 2.17 -6.81
CA GLY A 107 4.52 0.80 -6.37
C GLY A 107 5.54 0.43 -5.30
N PHE A 108 6.79 0.89 -5.45
CA PHE A 108 7.83 0.75 -4.43
C PHE A 108 7.44 1.41 -3.10
N LEU A 109 6.93 2.65 -3.14
CA LEU A 109 6.46 3.36 -1.95
C LEU A 109 5.27 2.64 -1.30
N LEU A 110 4.29 2.20 -2.10
CA LEU A 110 3.13 1.47 -1.63
C LEU A 110 3.52 0.15 -0.97
N LEU A 111 4.37 -0.67 -1.60
CA LEU A 111 4.85 -1.91 -0.99
C LEU A 111 5.52 -1.65 0.36
N GLY A 112 6.38 -0.64 0.44
CA GLY A 112 7.03 -0.27 1.69
C GLY A 112 6.03 0.10 2.78
N LEU A 113 5.05 0.95 2.45
CA LEU A 113 4.02 1.39 3.39
C LEU A 113 3.08 0.25 3.81
N ILE A 114 2.68 -0.63 2.89
CA ILE A 114 1.85 -1.82 3.18
C ILE A 114 2.56 -2.73 4.18
N PHE A 115 3.82 -3.09 3.94
CA PHE A 115 4.56 -3.98 4.84
C PHE A 115 4.90 -3.30 6.18
N THR A 116 5.17 -1.99 6.15
CA THR A 116 5.43 -1.24 7.39
C THR A 116 4.19 -1.14 8.26
N ASP A 117 3.03 -0.86 7.65
CA ASP A 117 1.74 -0.80 8.35
C ASP A 117 1.32 -2.17 8.88
N ALA A 118 1.49 -3.23 8.09
CA ALA A 118 1.19 -4.60 8.51
C ALA A 118 1.99 -5.07 9.75
N GLU A 119 3.18 -4.52 9.99
CA GLU A 119 4.04 -4.89 11.12
C GLU A 119 3.94 -3.98 12.32
N THR A 120 3.89 -2.67 12.06
CA THR A 120 4.07 -1.66 13.09
C THR A 120 2.83 -0.80 13.29
N HIS A 121 1.83 -0.92 12.42
CA HIS A 121 0.65 -0.04 12.37
C HIS A 121 1.01 1.45 12.27
N LEU A 122 2.20 1.75 11.73
CA LEU A 122 2.74 3.09 11.57
C LEU A 122 3.07 3.35 10.10
N LEU A 123 2.77 4.55 9.64
CA LEU A 123 3.09 5.02 8.29
C LEU A 123 4.16 6.11 8.39
N PRO A 124 5.43 5.82 8.03
CA PRO A 124 6.53 6.75 8.23
C PRO A 124 6.46 7.96 7.31
N ASP A 125 6.49 9.15 7.90
CA ASP A 125 6.49 10.44 7.20
C ASP A 125 7.61 10.58 6.16
N LYS A 126 8.75 9.93 6.43
CA LYS A 126 9.91 9.88 5.52
C LYS A 126 9.63 9.16 4.21
N MET A 127 8.54 8.39 4.11
CA MET A 127 8.07 7.79 2.85
C MET A 127 6.87 8.53 2.27
N THR A 128 5.88 8.89 3.11
CA THR A 128 4.61 9.46 2.65
C THR A 128 4.78 10.90 2.13
N LEU A 129 5.53 11.77 2.81
CA LEU A 129 5.69 13.17 2.40
C LEU A 129 6.57 13.33 1.16
N PRO A 130 7.76 12.70 1.07
CA PRO A 130 8.52 12.72 -0.19
C PRO A 130 7.76 12.04 -1.31
N GLY A 131 7.02 10.97 -1.02
CA GLY A 131 6.15 10.32 -1.99
C GLY A 131 5.09 11.27 -2.55
N LEU A 132 4.39 12.01 -1.68
CA LEU A 132 3.41 13.03 -2.10
C LEU A 132 4.04 14.06 -3.04
N LEU A 133 5.21 14.60 -2.66
CA LEU A 133 5.94 15.57 -3.48
C LEU A 133 6.32 14.98 -4.85
N VAL A 134 6.89 13.77 -4.85
CA VAL A 134 7.28 13.06 -6.08
C VAL A 134 6.07 12.77 -6.97
N GLY A 135 4.92 12.42 -6.40
CA GLY A 135 3.67 12.23 -7.14
C GLY A 135 3.22 13.51 -7.86
N LEU A 136 3.27 14.65 -7.17
CA LEU A 136 2.96 15.97 -7.75
C LEU A 136 3.99 16.41 -8.80
N LEU A 137 5.26 16.07 -8.63
CA LEU A 137 6.28 16.34 -9.66
C LEU A 137 6.06 15.46 -10.90
N PHE A 138 5.72 14.18 -10.71
CA PHE A 138 5.42 13.30 -11.82
C PHE A 138 4.18 13.73 -12.60
N SER A 139 3.19 14.40 -11.99
CA SER A 139 2.01 14.88 -12.72
C SER A 139 2.31 16.04 -13.68
N LEU A 140 3.42 16.77 -13.45
CA LEU A 140 3.91 17.79 -14.38
C LEU A 140 4.57 17.19 -15.63
N ILE A 141 5.07 15.96 -15.54
CA ILE A 141 5.87 15.34 -16.61
C ILE A 141 5.09 14.23 -17.32
N VAL A 142 4.27 13.48 -16.57
CA VAL A 142 3.47 12.35 -17.05
C VAL A 142 2.00 12.71 -16.88
N PRO A 143 1.26 12.92 -17.98
CA PRO A 143 -0.13 13.31 -17.89
C PRO A 143 -0.97 12.26 -17.15
N VAL A 144 -1.81 12.74 -16.23
CA VAL A 144 -2.76 11.93 -15.48
C VAL A 144 -4.03 11.90 -16.31
N ASN A 145 -4.11 10.94 -17.22
CA ASN A 145 -5.31 10.74 -18.02
C ASN A 145 -6.43 10.27 -17.07
N ASP A 146 -7.53 11.01 -16.96
CA ASP A 146 -8.88 10.46 -17.26
C ASP A 146 -10.08 11.33 -16.82
N LEU A 147 -9.95 12.34 -15.94
CA LEU A 147 -11.13 13.13 -15.52
C LEU A 147 -11.24 14.49 -16.21
N ALA A 148 -10.16 15.29 -16.17
CA ALA A 148 -10.16 16.63 -16.76
C ALA A 148 -10.22 16.60 -18.30
N SER A 149 -9.58 15.62 -18.95
CA SER A 149 -9.62 15.47 -20.41
C SER A 149 -10.99 15.06 -20.96
N GLN A 150 -11.86 14.46 -20.14
CA GLN A 150 -13.22 14.07 -20.54
C GLN A 150 -14.26 15.17 -20.28
N LEU A 151 -14.09 16.00 -19.24
CA LEU A 151 -15.07 17.02 -18.84
C LEU A 151 -14.76 18.44 -19.36
N LEU A 152 -13.48 18.82 -19.52
CA LEU A 152 -13.09 20.19 -19.87
C LEU A 152 -12.91 20.57 -21.36
N PRO A 153 -12.97 19.70 -22.39
CA PRO A 153 -12.73 20.16 -23.76
C PRO A 153 -13.72 21.23 -24.27
N GLY A 154 -14.90 21.36 -23.65
CA GLY A 154 -15.98 22.24 -24.12
C GLY A 154 -16.10 23.60 -23.45
N LEU A 155 -15.38 23.89 -22.36
CA LEU A 155 -15.61 25.10 -21.55
C LEU A 155 -14.56 26.21 -21.75
N ILE A 156 -13.38 25.90 -22.29
CA ILE A 156 -12.26 26.85 -22.39
C ILE A 156 -11.52 26.65 -23.72
N SER A 157 -12.04 27.22 -24.80
CA SER A 157 -11.35 27.35 -26.10
C SER A 157 -10.37 28.52 -26.07
N LEU A 158 -9.31 28.40 -25.27
CA LEU A 158 -8.19 29.35 -25.30
C LEU A 158 -7.08 28.86 -26.24
N PRO A 159 -6.47 29.74 -27.06
CA PRO A 159 -5.48 29.38 -28.06
C PRO A 159 -4.08 29.31 -27.42
N VAL A 160 -3.87 28.42 -26.46
CA VAL A 160 -2.53 28.10 -25.94
C VAL A 160 -2.17 26.67 -26.33
N SER A 161 -0.87 26.42 -26.55
CA SER A 161 -0.32 25.14 -26.98
C SER A 161 -0.89 23.95 -26.18
N SER A 162 -1.35 22.92 -26.89
CA SER A 162 -1.99 21.70 -26.36
C SER A 162 -1.24 21.02 -25.20
N ASP A 163 0.09 21.13 -25.19
CA ASP A 163 0.93 20.41 -24.24
C ASP A 163 0.91 21.05 -22.84
N ILE A 164 1.01 22.38 -22.75
CA ILE A 164 1.00 23.11 -21.46
C ILE A 164 -0.33 22.92 -20.73
N TYR A 165 -1.45 22.92 -21.47
CA TYR A 165 -2.77 22.65 -20.89
C TYR A 165 -2.87 21.24 -20.30
N SER A 166 -2.33 20.23 -20.99
CA SER A 166 -2.42 18.84 -20.54
C SER A 166 -1.67 18.61 -19.22
N HIS A 167 -0.50 19.25 -19.06
CA HIS A 167 0.30 19.16 -17.83
C HIS A 167 -0.33 19.94 -16.67
N LEU A 168 -0.89 21.12 -16.94
CA LEU A 168 -1.59 21.90 -15.92
C LEU A 168 -2.85 21.19 -15.42
N LEU A 169 -3.65 20.62 -16.32
CA LEU A 169 -4.83 19.83 -15.96
C LEU A 169 -4.45 18.58 -15.18
N SER A 170 -3.35 17.91 -15.54
CA SER A 170 -2.82 16.76 -14.81
C SER A 170 -2.36 17.12 -13.41
N PHE A 171 -1.70 18.27 -13.25
CA PHE A 171 -1.30 18.77 -11.94
C PHE A 171 -2.51 19.09 -11.06
N ILE A 172 -3.51 19.76 -11.61
CA ILE A 172 -4.76 20.07 -10.91
C ILE A 172 -5.47 18.78 -10.50
N ASP A 173 -5.57 17.78 -11.39
CA ASP A 173 -6.23 16.50 -11.07
C ASP A 173 -5.48 15.72 -9.96
N SER A 174 -4.16 15.69 -10.00
CA SER A 174 -3.33 15.12 -8.93
C SER A 174 -3.50 15.87 -7.61
N PHE A 175 -3.53 17.20 -7.64
CA PHE A 175 -3.71 18.02 -6.45
C PHE A 175 -5.11 17.83 -5.85
N LEU A 176 -6.15 17.83 -6.68
CA LEU A 176 -7.52 17.54 -6.27
C LEU A 176 -7.66 16.12 -5.74
N GLY A 177 -7.01 15.13 -6.38
CA GLY A 177 -6.96 13.76 -5.88
C GLY A 177 -6.33 13.69 -4.49
N ALA A 178 -5.19 14.34 -4.28
CA ALA A 178 -4.53 14.40 -2.98
C ALA A 178 -5.42 15.08 -1.92
N ALA A 179 -6.03 16.22 -2.27
CA ALA A 179 -6.89 16.99 -1.39
C ALA A 179 -8.16 16.22 -1.01
N VAL A 180 -8.85 15.61 -1.98
CA VAL A 180 -10.07 14.80 -1.73
C VAL A 180 -9.74 13.58 -0.90
N GLY A 181 -8.67 12.87 -1.25
CA GLY A 181 -8.21 11.69 -0.51
C GLY A 181 -7.93 12.01 0.96
N ALA A 182 -7.13 13.04 1.21
CA ALA A 182 -6.79 13.49 2.55
C ALA A 182 -8.02 13.97 3.34
N SER A 183 -8.83 14.84 2.71
CA SER A 183 -9.99 15.47 3.36
C SER A 183 -11.05 14.46 3.75
N PHE A 184 -11.28 13.44 2.92
CA PHE A 184 -12.28 12.41 3.20
C PHE A 184 -11.92 11.58 4.44
N ILE A 185 -10.68 11.07 4.50
CA ILE A 185 -10.18 10.28 5.62
C ILE A 185 -10.08 11.12 6.89
N TYR A 186 -9.56 12.35 6.79
CA TYR A 186 -9.49 13.27 7.92
C TYR A 186 -10.89 13.62 8.46
N GLY A 187 -11.84 13.91 7.56
CA GLY A 187 -13.23 14.19 7.91
C GLY A 187 -13.90 13.02 8.63
N ALA A 188 -13.72 11.79 8.13
CA ALA A 188 -14.21 10.59 8.79
C ALA A 188 -13.62 10.42 10.21
N GLY A 189 -12.32 10.65 10.36
CA GLY A 189 -11.64 10.64 11.65
C GLY A 189 -12.16 11.71 12.62
N ALA A 190 -12.36 12.94 12.13
CA ALA A 190 -12.88 14.06 12.93
C ALA A 190 -14.33 13.83 13.38
N ILE A 191 -15.19 13.30 12.50
CA ILE A 191 -16.56 12.90 12.85
C ILE A 191 -16.55 11.82 13.92
N TYR A 192 -15.69 10.81 13.77
CA TYR A 192 -15.56 9.74 14.75
C TYR A 192 -15.09 10.25 16.11
N LEU A 193 -14.06 11.11 16.13
CA LEU A 193 -13.55 11.73 17.34
C LEU A 193 -14.64 12.53 18.05
N ARG A 194 -15.44 13.32 17.33
CA ARG A 194 -16.55 14.09 17.90
C ARG A 194 -17.67 13.20 18.43
N ALA A 195 -17.97 12.08 17.77
CA ALA A 195 -19.04 11.17 18.15
C ALA A 195 -18.67 10.24 19.32
N ARG A 196 -17.39 9.85 19.44
CA ARG A 196 -16.94 8.81 20.38
C ARG A 196 -15.97 9.31 21.44
N GLY A 197 -15.43 10.52 21.29
CA GLY A 197 -14.42 11.09 22.19
C GLY A 197 -13.08 10.36 22.16
N VAL A 198 -12.85 9.48 21.18
CA VAL A 198 -11.64 8.67 21.04
C VAL A 198 -11.14 8.80 19.59
N GLU A 199 -9.83 8.88 19.42
CA GLU A 199 -9.20 8.86 18.10
C GLU A 199 -9.46 7.52 17.40
N GLY A 200 -10.21 7.58 16.30
CA GLY A 200 -10.59 6.38 15.54
C GLY A 200 -9.63 6.02 14.42
N MET A 201 -8.81 6.97 13.96
CA MET A 201 -8.02 6.84 12.74
C MET A 201 -6.72 7.63 12.85
N GLY A 202 -5.62 7.03 12.39
CA GLY A 202 -4.29 7.65 12.46
C GLY A 202 -4.07 8.69 11.36
N PHE A 203 -3.35 9.75 11.67
CA PHE A 203 -2.97 10.77 10.68
C PHE A 203 -2.07 10.21 9.56
N GLY A 204 -1.46 9.03 9.78
CA GLY A 204 -0.74 8.29 8.74
C GLY A 204 -1.60 7.96 7.53
N ASP A 205 -2.85 7.50 7.73
CA ASP A 205 -3.76 7.09 6.66
C ASP A 205 -4.14 8.29 5.78
N VAL A 206 -4.30 9.47 6.39
CA VAL A 206 -4.56 10.74 5.70
C VAL A 206 -3.41 11.08 4.74
N LYS A 207 -2.17 10.97 5.21
CA LYS A 207 -0.96 11.23 4.38
C LYS A 207 -0.80 10.21 3.27
N LEU A 208 -1.04 8.93 3.57
CA LEU A 208 -1.02 7.87 2.57
C LEU A 208 -2.06 8.15 1.47
N MET A 209 -3.28 8.54 1.83
CA MET A 209 -4.32 8.84 0.85
C MET A 209 -3.99 10.10 0.02
N ALA A 210 -3.39 11.12 0.64
CA ALA A 210 -2.88 12.28 -0.09
C ALA A 210 -1.84 11.85 -1.14
N MET A 211 -0.88 11.00 -0.75
CA MET A 211 0.15 10.48 -1.65
C MET A 211 -0.48 9.66 -2.79
N ILE A 212 -1.40 8.75 -2.48
CA ILE A 212 -2.13 7.97 -3.49
C ILE A 212 -2.80 8.90 -4.50
N GLY A 213 -3.47 9.95 -4.02
CA GLY A 213 -4.17 10.87 -4.90
C GLY A 213 -3.26 11.73 -5.77
N ALA A 214 -2.08 12.10 -5.28
CA ALA A 214 -1.08 12.79 -6.11
C ALA A 214 -0.59 11.93 -7.28
N PHE A 215 -0.45 10.61 -7.10
CA PHE A 215 -0.03 9.72 -8.19
C PHE A 215 -1.17 9.35 -9.15
N LEU A 216 -2.35 9.06 -8.60
CA LEU A 216 -3.45 8.44 -9.35
C LEU A 216 -4.50 9.43 -9.87
N GLY A 217 -4.52 10.67 -9.38
CA GLY A 217 -5.56 11.63 -9.71
C GLY A 217 -6.88 11.37 -9.00
N MET A 218 -7.86 12.25 -9.18
CA MET A 218 -9.10 12.26 -8.41
C MET A 218 -9.95 11.00 -8.61
N LYS A 219 -10.10 10.57 -9.86
CA LYS A 219 -11.00 9.46 -10.23
C LYS A 219 -10.59 8.14 -9.55
N LEU A 220 -9.31 7.80 -9.65
CA LEU A 220 -8.74 6.58 -9.06
C LEU A 220 -8.57 6.69 -7.54
N THR A 221 -8.42 7.90 -7.00
CA THR A 221 -8.47 8.16 -5.54
C THR A 221 -9.81 7.73 -4.96
N ILE A 222 -10.92 8.17 -5.57
CA ILE A 222 -12.27 7.82 -5.13
C ILE A 222 -12.50 6.32 -5.24
N PHE A 223 -12.10 5.71 -6.36
CA PHE A 223 -12.17 4.26 -6.54
C PHE A 223 -11.38 3.51 -5.46
N THR A 224 -10.18 3.97 -5.13
CA THR A 224 -9.33 3.38 -4.09
C THR A 224 -9.98 3.47 -2.72
N LEU A 225 -10.52 4.64 -2.33
CA LEU A 225 -11.22 4.82 -1.06
C LEU A 225 -12.39 3.84 -0.90
N PHE A 226 -13.21 3.72 -1.95
CA PHE A 226 -14.37 2.87 -1.94
C PHE A 226 -13.99 1.38 -1.83
N THR A 227 -13.08 0.92 -2.68
CA THR A 227 -12.63 -0.47 -2.70
C THR A 227 -11.86 -0.85 -1.44
N ALA A 228 -11.05 0.05 -0.87
CA ALA A 228 -10.33 -0.17 0.39
C ALA A 228 -11.28 -0.27 1.57
N SER A 229 -12.32 0.57 1.64
CA SER A 229 -13.35 0.50 2.68
C SER A 229 -14.12 -0.82 2.63
N ILE A 230 -14.47 -1.29 1.44
CA ILE A 230 -15.09 -2.60 1.25
C ILE A 230 -14.15 -3.72 1.70
N ALA A 231 -12.90 -3.72 1.23
CA ALA A 231 -11.92 -4.75 1.58
C ALA A 231 -11.67 -4.81 3.10
N GLY A 232 -11.49 -3.66 3.75
CA GLY A 232 -11.31 -3.56 5.20
C GLY A 232 -12.53 -4.03 5.98
N SER A 233 -13.74 -3.67 5.53
CA SER A 233 -15.00 -4.11 6.15
C SER A 233 -15.21 -5.62 6.02
N LEU A 234 -14.95 -6.20 4.85
CA LEU A 234 -15.02 -7.64 4.62
C LEU A 234 -14.01 -8.39 5.49
N PHE A 235 -12.78 -7.91 5.59
CA PHE A 235 -11.77 -8.50 6.46
C PHE A 235 -12.19 -8.40 7.94
N GLY A 236 -12.71 -7.24 8.37
CA GLY A 236 -13.24 -7.06 9.73
C GLY A 236 -14.35 -8.05 10.06
N LEU A 237 -15.35 -8.17 9.19
CA LEU A 237 -16.44 -9.15 9.35
C LEU A 237 -15.93 -10.59 9.36
N TRP A 238 -14.98 -10.92 8.49
CA TRP A 238 -14.38 -12.25 8.44
C TRP A 238 -13.66 -12.60 9.75
N THR A 239 -12.89 -11.68 10.33
CA THR A 239 -12.21 -11.92 11.63
C THR A 239 -13.23 -12.16 12.75
N VAL A 240 -14.31 -11.38 12.80
CA VAL A 240 -15.39 -11.56 13.78
C VAL A 240 -16.03 -12.93 13.62
N PHE A 241 -16.37 -13.30 12.39
CA PHE A 241 -17.03 -14.57 12.08
C PHE A 241 -16.12 -15.77 12.41
N ALA A 242 -14.83 -15.68 12.08
CA ALA A 242 -13.85 -16.72 12.39
C ALA A 242 -13.66 -16.91 13.91
N VAL A 243 -13.56 -15.81 14.67
CA VAL A 243 -13.46 -15.86 16.14
C VAL A 243 -14.74 -16.43 16.74
N TRP A 244 -15.90 -15.99 16.24
CA TRP A 244 -17.20 -16.48 16.69
C TRP A 244 -17.35 -17.98 16.46
N ILE A 245 -17.08 -18.49 15.26
CA ILE A 245 -17.13 -19.93 14.94
C ILE A 245 -16.18 -20.72 15.85
N LYS A 246 -14.92 -20.27 15.97
CA LYS A 246 -13.92 -20.99 16.76
C LYS A 246 -14.30 -21.06 18.24
N ARG A 247 -14.83 -19.96 18.79
CA ARG A 247 -15.29 -19.92 20.19
C ARG A 247 -16.60 -20.68 20.41
N ALA A 248 -17.55 -20.59 19.47
CA ALA A 248 -18.80 -21.33 19.52
C ALA A 248 -18.56 -22.85 19.52
N ARG A 249 -17.73 -23.36 18.59
CA ARG A 249 -17.35 -24.78 18.54
C ARG A 249 -16.68 -25.26 19.83
N ARG A 250 -15.75 -24.46 20.38
CA ARG A 250 -15.06 -24.80 21.64
C ARG A 250 -16.00 -24.82 22.84
N ARG A 251 -17.00 -23.94 22.88
CA ARG A 251 -17.98 -23.89 23.98
C ARG A 251 -19.03 -24.99 23.88
N MET A 252 -19.56 -25.26 22.67
CA MET A 252 -20.49 -26.37 22.44
C MET A 252 -19.88 -27.74 22.76
N ALA A 253 -18.57 -27.91 22.58
CA ALA A 253 -17.86 -29.13 22.97
C ALA A 253 -17.80 -29.34 24.50
N ARG A 254 -18.02 -28.29 25.31
CA ARG A 254 -18.15 -28.41 26.76
C ARG A 254 -19.60 -28.72 27.09
N GLN A 255 -19.90 -29.90 27.62
CA GLN A 255 -21.27 -30.36 27.93
C GLN A 255 -22.01 -29.56 29.03
N HIS A 256 -21.44 -28.45 29.51
CA HIS A 256 -21.98 -27.67 30.63
C HIS A 256 -22.84 -26.46 30.21
N GLU A 257 -22.88 -26.07 28.92
CA GLU A 257 -23.63 -24.90 28.44
C GLU A 257 -24.72 -25.30 27.43
N SER A 258 -25.89 -24.66 27.49
CA SER A 258 -26.92 -24.79 26.45
C SER A 258 -26.41 -24.18 25.13
N ALA A 259 -26.82 -24.74 23.98
CA ALA A 259 -26.32 -24.29 22.67
C ALA A 259 -26.55 -22.79 22.40
N ARG A 260 -27.69 -22.24 22.88
CA ARG A 260 -28.00 -20.81 22.75
C ARG A 260 -27.08 -19.93 23.60
N GLU A 261 -26.79 -20.34 24.84
CA GLU A 261 -25.87 -19.61 25.72
C GLU A 261 -24.43 -19.63 25.18
N ALA A 262 -24.00 -20.79 24.66
CA ALA A 262 -22.70 -20.94 24.03
C ALA A 262 -22.52 -19.96 22.84
N LEU A 263 -23.55 -19.83 21.99
CA LEU A 263 -23.55 -18.89 20.86
C LEU A 263 -23.52 -17.42 21.31
N ARG A 264 -24.35 -17.05 22.30
CA ARG A 264 -24.42 -15.68 22.83
C ARG A 264 -23.09 -15.25 23.45
N ARG A 265 -22.51 -16.08 24.32
CA ARG A 265 -21.21 -15.79 24.96
C ARG A 265 -20.05 -15.80 23.97
N ALA A 266 -20.13 -16.62 22.92
CA ALA A 266 -19.16 -16.59 21.82
C ALA A 266 -19.24 -15.29 21.01
N TRP A 267 -20.44 -14.74 20.83
CA TRP A 267 -20.64 -13.44 20.16
C TRP A 267 -20.10 -12.29 20.99
N GLU A 268 -20.45 -12.20 22.27
CA GLU A 268 -19.92 -11.18 23.20
C GLU A 268 -18.39 -11.19 23.22
N SER A 269 -17.81 -12.39 23.26
CA SER A 269 -16.38 -12.61 23.15
C SER A 269 -15.76 -12.10 21.84
N ALA A 270 -16.43 -12.31 20.70
CA ALA A 270 -15.95 -11.86 19.39
C ALA A 270 -16.00 -10.33 19.29
N THR A 271 -17.07 -9.71 19.80
CA THR A 271 -17.22 -8.25 19.84
C THR A 271 -16.16 -7.58 20.70
N VAL A 272 -15.81 -8.17 21.85
CA VAL A 272 -14.72 -7.67 22.70
C VAL A 272 -13.36 -7.80 22.02
N ALA A 273 -13.12 -8.91 21.31
CA ALA A 273 -11.87 -9.11 20.56
C ALA A 273 -11.69 -8.06 19.47
N LEU A 274 -12.75 -7.73 18.72
CA LEU A 274 -12.72 -6.69 17.69
C LEU A 274 -12.35 -5.33 18.25
N ARG A 275 -12.90 -4.96 19.42
CA ARG A 275 -12.67 -3.64 20.04
C ARG A 275 -11.21 -3.38 20.42
N ARG A 276 -10.40 -4.44 20.55
CA ARG A 276 -8.97 -4.34 20.88
C ARG A 276 -8.05 -4.61 19.69
N HIS A 277 -8.57 -5.12 18.58
CA HIS A 277 -7.75 -5.44 17.42
C HIS A 277 -7.64 -4.20 16.54
N GLN A 278 -6.46 -3.59 16.53
CA GLN A 278 -6.15 -2.49 15.61
C GLN A 278 -6.00 -3.06 14.20
N MET A 279 -6.82 -2.58 13.28
CA MET A 279 -6.80 -3.01 11.89
C MET A 279 -5.77 -2.15 11.13
N PRO A 280 -4.82 -2.74 10.39
CA PRO A 280 -3.88 -1.99 9.57
C PRO A 280 -4.60 -1.48 8.32
N PHE A 281 -5.27 -0.33 8.43
CA PHE A 281 -6.09 0.22 7.34
C PHE A 281 -5.24 0.63 6.13
N GLY A 282 -4.00 1.06 6.36
CA GLY A 282 -3.02 1.38 5.33
C GLY A 282 -2.71 0.21 4.39
N VAL A 283 -2.76 -1.04 4.86
CA VAL A 283 -2.65 -2.25 4.02
C VAL A 283 -3.75 -2.30 2.97
N PHE A 284 -5.00 -1.99 3.35
CA PHE A 284 -6.13 -2.00 2.40
C PHE A 284 -6.06 -0.82 1.44
N LEU A 285 -5.72 0.37 1.93
CA LEU A 285 -5.52 1.55 1.08
C LEU A 285 -4.43 1.31 0.04
N GLY A 286 -3.26 0.83 0.47
CA GLY A 286 -2.13 0.59 -0.43
C GLY A 286 -2.38 -0.55 -1.42
N SER A 287 -2.97 -1.67 -0.98
CA SER A 287 -3.27 -2.79 -1.87
C SER A 287 -4.34 -2.45 -2.91
N MET A 288 -5.40 -1.72 -2.53
CA MET A 288 -6.41 -1.28 -3.48
C MET A 288 -5.91 -0.17 -4.40
N ALA A 289 -4.99 0.70 -3.95
CA ALA A 289 -4.32 1.65 -4.83
C ALA A 289 -3.49 0.95 -5.91
N MET A 290 -2.82 -0.17 -5.56
CA MET A 290 -2.10 -1.01 -6.51
C MET A 290 -3.05 -1.59 -7.58
N VAL A 291 -4.22 -2.08 -7.16
CA VAL A 291 -5.26 -2.56 -8.07
C VAL A 291 -5.80 -1.42 -8.94
N ALA A 292 -6.00 -0.24 -8.36
CA ALA A 292 -6.56 0.92 -9.04
C ALA A 292 -5.71 1.35 -10.24
N PHE A 293 -4.38 1.39 -10.14
CA PHE A 293 -3.59 1.85 -11.28
C PHE A 293 -3.39 0.81 -12.39
N PHE A 294 -3.46 -0.49 -12.08
CA PHE A 294 -3.42 -1.54 -13.12
C PHE A 294 -4.77 -1.78 -13.80
N PHE A 295 -5.87 -1.70 -13.04
CA PHE A 295 -7.19 -2.16 -13.49
C PHE A 295 -8.29 -1.10 -13.38
N GLY A 296 -8.11 -0.06 -12.57
CA GLY A 296 -9.14 0.95 -12.29
C GLY A 296 -9.69 1.61 -13.55
N ASN A 297 -8.82 2.03 -14.48
CA ASN A 297 -9.27 2.67 -15.72
C ASN A 297 -10.05 1.72 -16.64
N ARG A 298 -9.76 0.41 -16.61
CA ARG A 298 -10.54 -0.59 -17.35
C ARG A 298 -11.91 -0.80 -16.70
N PHE A 299 -11.92 -0.94 -15.37
CA PHE A 299 -13.15 -1.10 -14.60
C PHE A 299 -14.09 0.09 -14.76
N LEU A 300 -13.55 1.30 -14.66
CA LEU A 300 -14.31 2.53 -14.79
C LEU A 300 -14.88 2.67 -16.21
N ARG A 301 -14.09 2.44 -17.27
CA ARG A 301 -14.62 2.45 -18.64
C ARG A 301 -15.73 1.42 -18.86
N TRP A 302 -15.60 0.23 -18.29
CA TRP A 302 -16.67 -0.78 -18.32
C TRP A 302 -17.93 -0.29 -17.60
N TYR A 303 -17.80 0.30 -16.41
CA TYR A 303 -18.93 0.84 -15.66
C TYR A 303 -19.63 1.99 -16.40
N TRP A 304 -18.88 2.93 -16.96
CA TRP A 304 -19.45 4.04 -17.76
C TRP A 304 -20.05 3.58 -19.08
N GLY A 305 -19.56 2.48 -19.68
CA GLY A 305 -20.16 1.91 -20.89
C GLY A 305 -21.47 1.16 -20.64
N LEU A 306 -21.84 0.92 -19.38
CA LEU A 306 -23.13 0.34 -18.99
C LEU A 306 -24.21 1.41 -18.73
N LEU A 307 -23.80 2.68 -18.56
CA LEU A 307 -24.67 3.84 -18.35
C LEU A 307 -25.01 4.49 -19.69
#